data_AF-A0A2S1XKZ1-F1
#
_entry.id   AF-A0A2S1XKZ1-F1
#
_cell.length_a   1.000
_cell.length_b   1.000
_cell.length_c   1.000
_cell.angle_alpha   90.00
_cell.angle_beta   90.00
_cell.angle_gamma   90.00
#
_symmetry.space_group_name_H-M   'P 1'
#
loop_
_entity.id
_entity.type
_entity.pdbx_description
1 polymer ?
#
loop_
_entity_poly.entity_id
_entity_poly.type
_entity_poly.pdbx_seq_one_letter_code
_entity_poly.pdbx_strand_id
1 'polypeptide(L)'
;MGENSKIEWCHSTFNPWRGCRALSPACDNCYAKTLVEGRLGESFDSRTRAAGSTWKQPLSWNRKAAKLGVRYRVFCASLADVFDAEVPDEWRDDLFALIAATPHLDWLLLTKRPKVARDYADRAARCGEHWLADKGAPPVQWPLPNVWLGTTVENQAMAEARIPHLLATPAAVRFLSCEPLLGPLNISNYLWPVHGWWKGPYHSYREAKAAGAECGLKRQALVSAHARFVDWVIAGGESGPKARPSHPDWFRSLRDQCAAAGVPFLMKQWGEWAPTQPVPGGDLGGDMRAGRVRIVKPAGENDGHFRRGDALMERVGKKSAGRMLDGVLHDALPAVRS
;
A
#
# COMPACT_ATOMS: atom_id res chain seq x y z
N MET A 1 19.63 4.24 -3.87
CA MET A 1 18.62 5.28 -4.19
C MET A 1 18.77 5.64 -5.64
N GLY A 2 17.70 6.00 -6.34
CA GLY A 2 17.74 6.27 -7.77
C GLY A 2 16.66 7.24 -8.21
N GLU A 3 17.02 8.10 -9.17
CA GLU A 3 16.14 9.05 -9.87
C GLU A 3 15.17 8.34 -10.84
N ASN A 4 15.41 7.07 -11.13
CA ASN A 4 14.56 6.18 -11.92
C ASN A 4 14.25 4.93 -11.10
N SER A 5 13.25 5.03 -10.22
CA SER A 5 12.81 3.87 -9.46
C SER A 5 12.29 2.79 -10.41
N LYS A 6 12.62 1.52 -10.12
CA LYS A 6 11.98 0.35 -10.79
C LYS A 6 10.59 0.06 -10.21
N ILE A 7 9.99 1.06 -9.57
CA ILE A 7 8.70 1.02 -8.92
C ILE A 7 7.76 1.81 -9.82
N GLU A 8 6.86 1.11 -10.48
CA GLU A 8 6.10 1.58 -11.64
C GLU A 8 5.23 2.82 -11.35
N TRP A 9 4.89 3.06 -10.08
CA TRP A 9 4.02 4.16 -9.67
C TRP A 9 4.76 5.38 -9.10
N CYS A 10 6.10 5.37 -9.00
CA CYS A 10 6.88 6.53 -8.54
C CYS A 10 8.10 6.80 -9.43
N HIS A 11 8.52 8.07 -9.51
CA HIS A 11 9.71 8.45 -10.28
C HIS A 11 10.97 8.15 -9.46
N SER A 12 10.97 8.53 -8.18
CA SER A 12 12.11 8.38 -7.29
C SER A 12 11.73 7.68 -5.98
N THR A 13 12.73 7.10 -5.32
CA THR A 13 12.57 6.51 -3.98
C THR A 13 13.55 7.15 -3.02
N PHE A 14 13.03 7.64 -1.91
CA PHE A 14 13.79 8.27 -0.83
C PHE A 14 13.69 7.44 0.45
N ASN A 15 14.81 7.31 1.16
CA ASN A 15 14.87 6.63 2.46
C ASN A 15 15.58 7.57 3.45
N PRO A 16 14.85 8.22 4.37
CA PRO A 16 15.46 9.10 5.38
C PRO A 16 16.29 8.30 6.40
N TRP A 17 15.94 7.03 6.58
CA TRP A 17 16.70 6.00 7.30
C TRP A 17 16.38 4.62 6.73
N ARG A 18 17.06 3.60 7.23
CA ARG A 18 16.82 2.17 6.96
C ARG A 18 16.49 1.46 8.25
N GLY A 19 15.58 0.51 8.22
CA GLY A 19 15.18 -0.27 9.38
C GLY A 19 13.81 0.12 9.92
N CYS A 20 13.06 -0.89 10.35
CA CYS A 20 11.86 -0.73 11.16
C CYS A 20 11.49 -2.02 11.90
N ARG A 21 10.71 -1.93 12.98
CA ARG A 21 10.21 -3.11 13.70
C ARG A 21 9.21 -3.91 12.83
N ALA A 22 9.27 -5.23 12.88
CA ALA A 22 8.20 -6.07 12.33
C ALA A 22 6.92 -5.93 13.17
N LEU A 23 5.75 -5.91 12.51
CA LEU A 23 4.46 -5.67 13.19
C LEU A 23 3.35 -6.68 12.84
N SER A 24 3.37 -7.24 11.63
CA SER A 24 2.26 -8.03 11.11
C SER A 24 2.73 -9.08 10.11
N PRO A 25 1.87 -10.01 9.66
CA PRO A 25 2.26 -11.08 8.73
C PRO A 25 2.92 -10.58 7.44
N ALA A 26 2.59 -9.37 6.97
CA ALA A 26 3.29 -8.73 5.84
C ALA A 26 4.80 -8.52 6.05
N CYS A 27 5.31 -8.63 7.28
CA CYS A 27 6.72 -8.46 7.63
C CYS A 27 7.51 -9.78 7.62
N ASP A 28 6.86 -10.95 7.61
CA ASP A 28 7.52 -12.26 7.75
C ASP A 28 8.60 -12.52 6.69
N ASN A 29 8.37 -12.02 5.47
CA ASN A 29 9.27 -12.15 4.32
C ASN A 29 9.76 -10.77 3.81
N CYS A 30 9.99 -9.83 4.72
CA CYS A 30 10.33 -8.44 4.39
C CYS A 30 11.62 -8.33 3.53
N TYR A 31 11.47 -7.92 2.26
CA TYR A 31 12.60 -7.73 1.35
C TYR A 31 13.59 -6.66 1.86
N ALA A 32 13.09 -5.62 2.54
CA ALA A 32 13.93 -4.55 3.06
C ALA A 32 14.88 -5.08 4.14
N LYS A 33 14.39 -5.94 5.03
CA LYS A 33 15.21 -6.61 6.04
C LYS A 33 16.31 -7.45 5.39
N THR A 34 15.94 -8.32 4.44
CA THR A 34 16.91 -9.14 3.70
C THR A 34 17.96 -8.30 2.98
N LEU A 35 17.57 -7.18 2.37
CA LEU A 35 18.50 -6.31 1.66
C LEU A 35 19.45 -5.60 2.62
N VAL A 36 18.94 -5.03 3.71
CA VAL A 36 19.75 -4.27 4.67
C VAL A 36 20.72 -5.19 5.41
N GLU A 37 20.23 -6.30 5.96
CA GLU A 37 21.08 -7.24 6.70
C GLU A 37 22.03 -8.01 5.77
N GLY A 38 21.52 -8.51 4.64
CA GLY A 38 22.30 -9.37 3.76
C GLY A 38 23.26 -8.63 2.84
N ARG A 39 22.92 -7.41 2.37
CA ARG A 39 23.76 -6.66 1.42
C ARG A 39 24.52 -5.52 2.07
N LEU A 40 23.94 -4.84 3.06
CA LEU A 40 24.59 -3.70 3.70
C LEU A 40 25.30 -4.10 5.00
N GLY A 41 25.03 -5.29 5.55
CA GLY A 41 25.63 -5.74 6.80
C GLY A 41 25.16 -4.95 8.02
N GLU A 42 24.01 -4.29 7.92
CA GLU A 42 23.44 -3.46 8.98
C GLU A 42 22.28 -4.20 9.66
N SER A 43 22.14 -4.08 10.97
CA SER A 43 20.96 -4.58 11.67
C SER A 43 19.72 -3.78 11.28
N PHE A 44 18.66 -4.47 10.83
CA PHE A 44 17.40 -3.81 10.45
C PHE A 44 16.67 -3.20 11.66
N ASP A 45 16.93 -3.70 12.87
CA ASP A 45 16.31 -3.22 14.10
C ASP A 45 17.02 -1.97 14.66
N SER A 46 18.23 -1.62 14.20
CA SER A 46 19.00 -0.50 14.76
C SER A 46 18.66 0.89 14.20
N ARG A 47 17.86 0.96 13.12
CA ARG A 47 17.49 2.20 12.41
C ARG A 47 18.71 3.06 12.02
N THR A 48 19.28 2.80 10.85
CA THR A 48 20.43 3.56 10.34
C THR A 48 19.97 4.81 9.59
N ARG A 49 20.29 6.01 10.12
CA ARG A 49 19.95 7.28 9.47
C ARG A 49 20.69 7.47 8.15
N ALA A 50 20.04 8.08 7.17
CA ALA A 50 20.69 8.41 5.90
C ALA A 50 21.66 9.59 6.04
N ALA A 51 22.81 9.52 5.37
CA ALA A 51 23.81 10.58 5.35
C ALA A 51 23.28 11.88 4.73
N GLY A 52 23.81 13.04 5.15
CA GLY A 52 23.33 14.35 4.72
C GLY A 52 23.30 14.58 3.19
N SER A 53 24.19 13.93 2.43
CA SER A 53 24.15 13.96 0.96
C SER A 53 22.87 13.35 0.36
N THR A 54 22.30 12.35 1.03
CA THR A 54 21.02 11.72 0.67
C THR A 54 19.87 12.72 0.76
N TRP A 55 19.83 13.51 1.82
CA TRP A 55 18.78 14.49 2.10
C TRP A 55 18.75 15.65 1.08
N LYS A 56 19.85 15.85 0.34
CA LYS A 56 19.92 16.86 -0.74
C LYS A 56 19.30 16.38 -2.07
N GLN A 57 19.08 15.07 -2.25
CA GLN A 57 18.57 14.53 -3.51
C GLN A 57 17.16 15.03 -3.86
N PRO A 58 16.17 15.04 -2.94
CA PRO A 58 14.83 15.52 -3.25
C PRO A 58 14.80 17.00 -3.64
N LEU A 59 15.68 17.83 -3.09
CA LEU A 59 15.79 19.24 -3.50
C LEU A 59 16.20 19.37 -4.97
N SER A 60 17.06 18.48 -5.47
CA SER A 60 17.44 18.44 -6.88
C SER A 60 16.28 18.01 -7.77
N TRP A 61 15.57 16.94 -7.39
CA TRP A 61 14.39 16.46 -8.11
C TRP A 61 13.29 17.51 -8.15
N ASN A 62 13.07 18.24 -7.05
CA ASN A 62 12.10 19.33 -6.98
C ASN A 62 12.44 20.47 -7.94
N ARG A 63 13.70 20.92 -8.00
CA ARG A 63 14.12 21.95 -8.97
C ARG A 63 13.91 21.51 -10.42
N LYS A 64 14.19 20.23 -10.71
CA LYS A 64 13.96 19.65 -12.04
C LYS A 64 12.47 19.60 -12.38
N ALA A 65 11.63 19.13 -11.46
CA ALA A 65 10.18 19.10 -11.62
C ALA A 65 9.60 20.50 -11.85
N ALA A 66 10.04 21.48 -11.04
CA ALA A 66 9.66 22.88 -11.17
C ALA A 66 10.00 23.46 -12.55
N LYS A 67 11.25 23.25 -13.02
CA LYS A 67 11.70 23.71 -14.33
C LYS A 67 10.89 23.13 -15.48
N LEU A 68 10.42 21.89 -15.34
CA LEU A 68 9.63 21.20 -16.35
C LEU A 68 8.12 21.45 -16.22
N GLY A 69 7.66 22.16 -15.18
CA GLY A 69 6.24 22.38 -14.93
C GLY A 69 5.47 21.09 -14.59
N VAL A 70 6.16 20.07 -14.05
CA VAL A 70 5.56 18.77 -13.70
C VAL A 70 5.65 18.51 -12.20
N ARG A 71 4.90 17.52 -11.72
CA ARG A 71 5.04 16.97 -10.37
C ARG A 71 5.63 15.57 -10.44
N TYR A 72 6.63 15.29 -9.62
CA TYR A 72 7.20 13.94 -9.52
C TYR A 72 6.76 13.24 -8.24
N ARG A 73 6.19 12.04 -8.39
CA ARG A 73 5.93 11.11 -7.28
C ARG A 73 7.22 10.54 -6.69
N VAL A 74 7.38 10.65 -5.38
CA VAL A 74 8.49 10.09 -4.58
C VAL A 74 7.95 9.10 -3.56
N PHE A 75 8.39 7.84 -3.64
CA PHE A 75 8.05 6.83 -2.64
C PHE A 75 8.98 6.94 -1.42
N CYS A 76 8.38 7.04 -0.22
CA CYS A 76 9.10 7.14 1.04
C CYS A 76 8.41 6.26 2.10
N ALA A 77 9.01 5.18 2.60
CA ALA A 77 10.35 4.67 2.35
C ALA A 77 10.30 3.21 1.90
N SER A 78 11.25 2.81 1.04
CA SER A 78 11.36 1.42 0.59
C SER A 78 12.09 0.52 1.59
N LEU A 79 12.94 1.09 2.42
CA LEU A 79 13.80 0.38 3.37
C LEU A 79 13.50 0.71 4.83
N ALA A 80 12.41 1.43 5.09
CA ALA A 80 11.97 1.81 6.42
C ALA A 80 10.44 1.99 6.45
N ASP A 81 9.89 2.07 7.66
CA ASP A 81 8.56 2.62 7.90
C ASP A 81 8.76 3.96 8.63
N VAL A 82 8.38 5.07 8.00
CA VAL A 82 8.70 6.40 8.56
C VAL A 82 7.90 6.75 9.82
N PHE A 83 6.86 5.97 10.12
CA PHE A 83 6.05 6.08 11.32
C PHE A 83 6.33 4.94 12.32
N ASP A 84 7.51 4.36 12.25
CA ASP A 84 7.97 3.38 13.22
C ASP A 84 8.20 4.01 14.60
N ALA A 85 7.46 3.55 15.62
CA ALA A 85 7.35 4.20 16.92
C ALA A 85 8.68 4.37 17.69
N GLU A 86 9.70 3.58 17.38
CA GLU A 86 11.04 3.69 18.00
C GLU A 86 11.89 4.81 17.38
N VAL A 87 11.46 5.42 16.27
CA VAL A 87 12.14 6.57 15.68
C VAL A 87 11.68 7.85 16.40
N PRO A 88 12.60 8.73 16.83
CA PRO A 88 12.25 10.02 17.43
C PRO A 88 11.44 10.91 16.48
N ASP A 89 10.52 11.70 17.03
CA ASP A 89 9.73 12.65 16.23
C ASP A 89 10.62 13.67 15.50
N GLU A 90 11.78 14.05 16.04
CA GLU A 90 12.67 15.02 15.38
C GLU A 90 13.15 14.53 14.01
N TRP A 91 13.30 13.21 13.82
CA TRP A 91 13.67 12.63 12.52
C TRP A 91 12.53 12.74 11.51
N ARG A 92 11.28 12.61 11.98
CA ARG A 92 10.09 12.84 11.17
C ARG A 92 9.94 14.34 10.86
N ASP A 93 10.27 15.21 11.81
CA ASP A 93 10.23 16.67 11.61
C ASP A 93 11.22 17.08 10.53
N ASP A 94 12.43 16.52 10.53
CA ASP A 94 13.39 16.73 9.44
C ASP A 94 12.85 16.24 8.08
N LEU A 95 12.14 15.11 8.06
CA LEU A 95 11.48 14.59 6.85
C LEU A 95 10.36 15.52 6.37
N PHE A 96 9.47 15.95 7.26
CA PHE A 96 8.34 16.80 6.91
C PHE A 96 8.78 18.22 6.52
N ALA A 97 9.87 18.74 7.09
CA ALA A 97 10.51 19.96 6.62
C ALA A 97 11.03 19.82 5.18
N LEU A 98 11.64 18.67 4.83
CA LEU A 98 12.05 18.38 3.45
C LEU A 98 10.85 18.25 2.50
N ILE A 99 9.76 17.62 2.94
CA ILE A 99 8.52 17.51 2.16
C ILE A 99 7.94 18.90 1.88
N ALA A 100 7.86 19.76 2.90
CA ALA A 100 7.39 21.13 2.75
C ALA A 100 8.27 21.95 1.80
N ALA A 101 9.59 21.77 1.86
CA ALA A 101 10.56 22.43 0.97
C ALA A 101 10.55 21.90 -0.47
N THR A 102 9.75 20.86 -0.78
CA THR A 102 9.69 20.24 -2.11
C THR A 102 8.27 20.20 -2.69
N PRO A 103 7.64 21.36 -2.92
CA PRO A 103 6.24 21.44 -3.33
C PRO A 103 5.93 20.83 -4.70
N HIS A 104 6.92 20.62 -5.57
CA HIS A 104 6.77 19.97 -6.88
C HIS A 104 6.95 18.45 -6.82
N LEU A 105 7.08 17.87 -5.62
CA LEU A 105 7.16 16.43 -5.40
C LEU A 105 5.93 15.94 -4.65
N ASP A 106 5.24 14.93 -5.18
CA ASP A 106 4.17 14.20 -4.48
C ASP A 106 4.77 13.07 -3.65
N TRP A 107 4.70 13.15 -2.33
CA TRP A 107 5.33 12.21 -1.42
C TRP A 107 4.38 11.09 -1.02
N LEU A 108 4.65 9.88 -1.50
CA LEU A 108 3.92 8.67 -1.15
C LEU A 108 4.52 8.07 0.12
N LEU A 109 3.92 8.42 1.26
CA LEU A 109 4.26 7.89 2.58
C LEU A 109 3.45 6.63 2.86
N LEU A 110 4.11 5.47 2.91
CA LEU A 110 3.43 4.19 3.21
C LEU A 110 3.84 3.66 4.58
N THR A 111 2.88 3.25 5.39
CA THR A 111 3.12 2.70 6.73
C THR A 111 2.23 1.52 7.11
N LYS A 112 2.70 0.68 8.02
CA LYS A 112 1.88 -0.32 8.74
C LYS A 112 1.36 0.21 10.08
N ARG A 113 1.66 1.46 10.44
CA ARG A 113 1.38 2.11 11.72
C ARG A 113 0.58 3.42 11.54
N PRO A 114 -0.59 3.39 10.91
CA PRO A 114 -1.35 4.61 10.64
C PRO A 114 -1.79 5.33 11.92
N LYS A 115 -1.88 4.64 13.07
CA LYS A 115 -2.10 5.29 14.37
C LYS A 115 -0.95 6.25 14.73
N VAL A 116 0.31 5.85 14.55
CA VAL A 116 1.47 6.72 14.80
C VAL A 116 1.47 7.90 13.83
N ALA A 117 1.13 7.66 12.56
CA ALA A 117 0.96 8.72 11.58
C ALA A 117 -0.12 9.73 11.99
N ARG A 118 -1.27 9.24 12.51
CA ARG A 118 -2.34 10.09 13.04
C ARG A 118 -1.88 10.89 14.25
N ASP A 119 -1.28 10.23 15.24
CA ASP A 119 -0.87 10.88 16.49
C ASP A 119 0.20 11.98 16.19
N TYR A 120 1.09 11.74 15.23
CA TYR A 120 2.03 12.73 14.70
C TYR A 120 1.33 13.89 13.98
N ALA A 121 0.34 13.59 13.13
CA ALA A 121 -0.45 14.59 12.43
C ALA A 121 -1.30 15.46 13.37
N ASP A 122 -1.83 14.88 14.44
CA ASP A 122 -2.58 15.60 15.47
C ASP A 122 -1.65 16.54 16.26
N ARG A 123 -0.41 16.13 16.52
CA ARG A 123 0.62 17.01 17.09
C ARG A 123 0.89 18.20 16.16
N ALA A 124 1.14 17.95 14.87
CA ALA A 124 1.34 19.01 13.88
C ALA A 124 0.16 19.99 13.84
N ALA A 125 -1.08 19.48 13.83
CA ALA A 125 -2.29 20.32 13.83
C ALA A 125 -2.41 21.21 15.07
N ARG A 126 -2.03 20.72 16.27
CA ARG A 126 -2.04 21.52 17.50
C ARG A 126 -0.98 22.62 17.52
N CYS A 127 0.16 22.38 16.90
CA CYS A 127 1.26 23.35 16.81
C CYS A 127 1.04 24.42 15.74
N GLY A 128 0.03 24.28 14.88
CA GLY A 128 -0.32 25.27 13.85
C GLY A 128 0.71 25.35 12.71
N GLU A 129 0.77 26.48 12.02
CA GLU A 129 1.60 26.67 10.82
C GLU A 129 3.11 26.69 11.09
N HIS A 130 3.54 26.87 12.34
CA HIS A 130 4.95 27.01 12.73
C HIS A 130 5.57 25.72 13.30
N TRP A 131 4.88 24.58 13.22
CA TRP A 131 5.33 23.33 13.85
C TRP A 131 6.67 22.76 13.33
N LEU A 132 7.17 23.29 12.20
CA LEU A 132 8.48 22.96 11.61
C LEU A 132 9.48 24.13 11.63
N ALA A 133 9.18 25.23 12.34
CA ALA A 133 10.02 26.42 12.37
C ALA A 133 11.45 26.13 12.86
N ASP A 134 11.60 25.28 13.88
CA ASP A 134 12.90 24.86 14.44
C ASP A 134 13.75 24.05 13.44
N LYS A 135 13.14 23.58 12.34
CA LYS A 135 13.81 22.91 11.22
C LYS A 135 14.10 23.86 10.05
N GLY A 136 13.85 25.16 10.23
CA GLY A 136 14.05 26.19 9.21
C GLY A 136 12.98 26.21 8.12
N ALA A 137 11.83 25.56 8.33
CA ALA A 137 10.72 25.64 7.40
C ALA A 137 9.94 26.97 7.58
N PRO A 138 9.47 27.60 6.49
CA PRO A 138 8.51 28.71 6.58
C PRO A 138 7.17 28.21 7.18
N PRO A 139 6.24 29.12 7.53
CA PRO A 139 4.88 28.72 7.89
C PRO A 139 4.29 27.77 6.83
N VAL A 140 3.78 26.63 7.27
CA VAL A 140 3.25 25.59 6.40
C VAL A 140 1.74 25.43 6.56
N GLN A 141 1.04 25.28 5.45
CA GLN A 141 -0.34 24.83 5.46
C GLN A 141 -0.41 23.37 5.93
N TRP A 142 -1.35 23.05 6.81
CA TRP A 142 -1.62 21.67 7.25
C TRP A 142 -3.04 21.22 6.87
N PRO A 143 -3.22 20.03 6.27
CA PRO A 143 -2.19 19.08 5.83
C PRO A 143 -1.34 19.64 4.68
N LEU A 144 -0.10 19.14 4.56
CA LEU A 144 0.74 19.46 3.41
C LEU A 144 0.08 18.96 2.10
N PRO A 145 -0.09 19.80 1.07
CA PRO A 145 -0.83 19.46 -0.14
C PRO A 145 -0.13 18.39 -0.99
N ASN A 146 1.15 18.17 -0.74
CA ASN A 146 1.99 17.21 -1.47
C ASN A 146 2.25 15.92 -0.69
N VAL A 147 1.48 15.63 0.37
CA VAL A 147 1.55 14.37 1.13
C VAL A 147 0.43 13.42 0.71
N TRP A 148 0.84 12.28 0.16
CA TRP A 148 -0.01 11.13 -0.12
C TRP A 148 0.29 10.09 0.95
N LEU A 149 -0.63 9.93 1.90
CA LEU A 149 -0.47 9.00 3.00
C LEU A 149 -1.18 7.69 2.67
N GLY A 150 -0.52 6.56 2.89
CA GLY A 150 -1.14 5.26 2.72
C GLY A 150 -0.79 4.28 3.80
N THR A 151 -1.61 3.24 3.90
CA THR A 151 -1.36 2.15 4.83
C THR A 151 -1.39 0.79 4.15
N THR A 152 -0.49 -0.10 4.58
CA THR A 152 -0.53 -1.49 4.13
C THR A 152 -1.69 -2.21 4.79
N VAL A 153 -2.47 -2.96 4.01
CA VAL A 153 -3.54 -3.85 4.49
C VAL A 153 -3.42 -5.21 3.81
N GLU A 154 -2.71 -6.15 4.44
CA GLU A 154 -2.47 -7.47 3.84
C GLU A 154 -3.67 -8.42 3.90
N ASN A 155 -4.62 -8.19 4.82
CA ASN A 155 -5.80 -9.02 5.05
C ASN A 155 -6.90 -8.21 5.74
N GLN A 156 -8.10 -8.79 5.87
CA GLN A 156 -9.28 -8.10 6.39
C GLN A 156 -9.09 -7.55 7.81
N ALA A 157 -8.46 -8.34 8.70
CA ALA A 157 -8.19 -7.90 10.07
C ALA A 157 -7.31 -6.64 10.11
N MET A 158 -6.28 -6.58 9.26
CA MET A 158 -5.43 -5.39 9.15
C MET A 158 -6.16 -4.22 8.49
N ALA A 159 -7.06 -4.47 7.53
CA ALA A 159 -7.90 -3.42 6.94
C ALA A 159 -8.77 -2.73 8.00
N GLU A 160 -9.49 -3.52 8.80
CA GLU A 160 -10.36 -3.02 9.87
C GLU A 160 -9.56 -2.27 10.95
N ALA A 161 -8.38 -2.77 11.31
CA ALA A 161 -7.53 -2.12 12.30
C ALA A 161 -6.87 -0.82 11.81
N ARG A 162 -6.54 -0.71 10.52
CA ARG A 162 -5.66 0.36 9.99
C ARG A 162 -6.38 1.45 9.23
N ILE A 163 -7.40 1.11 8.43
CA ILE A 163 -8.08 2.07 7.57
C ILE A 163 -8.74 3.19 8.37
N PRO A 164 -9.42 2.96 9.53
CA PRO A 164 -9.98 4.04 10.31
C PRO A 164 -8.96 5.10 10.75
N HIS A 165 -7.75 4.68 11.11
CA HIS A 165 -6.66 5.62 11.44
C HIS A 165 -6.20 6.41 10.22
N LEU A 166 -6.07 5.76 9.06
CA LEU A 166 -5.72 6.45 7.81
C LEU A 166 -6.75 7.52 7.45
N LEU A 167 -8.04 7.19 7.50
CA LEU A 167 -9.12 8.12 7.17
C LEU A 167 -9.19 9.29 8.18
N ALA A 168 -8.90 9.04 9.46
CA ALA A 168 -8.78 10.10 10.45
C ALA A 168 -7.56 11.01 10.23
N THR A 169 -6.52 10.57 9.52
CA THR A 169 -5.28 11.32 9.35
C THR A 169 -5.37 12.37 8.21
N PRO A 170 -5.01 13.64 8.46
CA PRO A 170 -4.90 14.66 7.41
C PRO A 170 -3.85 14.30 6.35
N ALA A 171 -4.25 14.30 5.08
CA ALA A 171 -3.40 14.08 3.91
C ALA A 171 -4.15 14.56 2.66
N ALA A 172 -3.42 14.93 1.61
CA ALA A 172 -3.98 15.33 0.33
C ALA A 172 -4.57 14.14 -0.44
N VAL A 173 -3.93 12.98 -0.34
CA VAL A 173 -4.38 11.71 -0.91
C VAL A 173 -4.25 10.62 0.16
N ARG A 174 -5.26 9.76 0.29
CA ARG A 174 -5.22 8.55 1.12
C ARG A 174 -5.24 7.30 0.26
N PHE A 175 -4.24 6.44 0.38
CA PHE A 175 -4.17 5.22 -0.42
C PHE A 175 -4.01 3.95 0.41
N LEU A 176 -4.49 2.83 -0.14
CA LEU A 176 -4.25 1.50 0.41
C LEU A 176 -3.18 0.79 -0.40
N SER A 177 -2.23 0.16 0.30
CA SER A 177 -1.34 -0.83 -0.31
C SER A 177 -1.75 -2.19 0.20
N CYS A 178 -2.52 -2.91 -0.60
CA CYS A 178 -2.96 -4.27 -0.34
C CYS A 178 -1.82 -5.24 -0.69
N GLU A 179 -0.67 -5.11 -0.01
CA GLU A 179 0.60 -5.76 -0.36
C GLU A 179 1.48 -6.17 0.85
N PRO A 180 1.96 -7.42 0.89
CA PRO A 180 1.48 -8.54 0.08
C PRO A 180 0.01 -8.84 0.38
N LEU A 181 -0.77 -9.21 -0.63
CA LEU A 181 -2.17 -9.60 -0.43
C LEU A 181 -2.23 -11.04 0.14
N LEU A 182 -2.46 -11.16 1.44
CA LEU A 182 -2.43 -12.42 2.19
C LEU A 182 -3.82 -12.96 2.55
N GLY A 183 -4.88 -12.30 2.10
CA GLY A 183 -6.25 -12.75 2.29
C GLY A 183 -7.26 -11.92 1.49
N PRO A 184 -8.53 -12.35 1.45
CA PRO A 184 -9.60 -11.55 0.86
C PRO A 184 -9.76 -10.22 1.61
N LEU A 185 -10.15 -9.19 0.87
CA LEU A 185 -10.42 -7.85 1.38
C LEU A 185 -11.78 -7.36 0.88
N ASN A 186 -12.64 -6.97 1.82
CA ASN A 186 -13.75 -6.07 1.53
C ASN A 186 -13.45 -4.68 2.12
N ILE A 187 -13.27 -3.71 1.23
CA ILE A 187 -13.01 -2.31 1.54
C ILE A 187 -14.16 -1.40 1.11
N SER A 188 -15.31 -1.95 0.66
CA SER A 188 -16.44 -1.16 0.16
C SER A 188 -16.92 -0.10 1.14
N ASN A 189 -16.78 -0.36 2.45
CA ASN A 189 -17.17 0.56 3.51
C ASN A 189 -16.23 1.76 3.67
N TYR A 190 -15.15 1.83 2.90
CA TYR A 190 -14.16 2.90 2.94
C TYR A 190 -14.05 3.69 1.61
N LEU A 191 -14.89 3.35 0.62
CA LEU A 191 -14.90 3.98 -0.70
C LEU A 191 -16.15 4.88 -0.88
N TRP A 192 -15.99 6.03 -1.54
CA TRP A 192 -17.08 6.93 -1.93
C TRP A 192 -17.53 6.66 -3.37
N PRO A 193 -18.80 6.88 -3.79
CA PRO A 193 -19.99 7.31 -3.04
C PRO A 193 -20.85 6.17 -2.49
N VAL A 194 -20.38 4.92 -2.62
CA VAL A 194 -21.23 3.74 -2.50
C VAL A 194 -20.94 3.00 -1.19
N HIS A 195 -21.79 3.22 -0.19
CA HIS A 195 -21.90 2.27 0.92
C HIS A 195 -23.04 1.30 0.62
N GLY A 196 -22.69 0.04 0.40
CA GLY A 196 -23.64 -1.03 0.58
C GLY A 196 -23.88 -1.25 2.08
N TRP A 197 -25.13 -1.41 2.51
CA TRP A 197 -25.45 -1.93 3.84
C TRP A 197 -26.17 -3.26 3.67
N TRP A 198 -26.03 -4.18 4.63
CA TRP A 198 -26.72 -5.46 4.65
C TRP A 198 -26.85 -6.03 6.07
N LYS A 199 -27.83 -6.91 6.30
CA LYS A 199 -27.94 -7.73 7.52
C LYS A 199 -27.57 -9.17 7.22
N GLY A 200 -26.80 -9.80 8.10
CA GLY A 200 -26.38 -11.21 7.99
C GLY A 200 -24.88 -11.39 7.75
N PRO A 201 -24.40 -12.64 7.68
CA PRO A 201 -22.98 -12.99 7.67
C PRO A 201 -22.33 -12.84 6.28
N TYR A 202 -22.65 -11.77 5.56
CA TYR A 202 -22.16 -11.54 4.19
C TYR A 202 -20.97 -10.61 4.19
N HIS A 203 -20.03 -10.83 3.28
CA HIS A 203 -18.83 -10.03 3.18
C HIS A 203 -18.92 -8.93 2.13
N SER A 204 -20.02 -8.78 1.39
CA SER A 204 -20.22 -7.65 0.47
C SER A 204 -21.70 -7.39 0.15
N TYR A 205 -22.02 -6.20 -0.36
CA TYR A 205 -23.35 -5.90 -0.89
C TYR A 205 -23.75 -6.82 -2.05
N ARG A 206 -22.80 -7.22 -2.91
CA ARG A 206 -23.10 -8.15 -4.02
C ARG A 206 -23.48 -9.54 -3.48
N GLU A 207 -22.77 -10.04 -2.48
CA GLU A 207 -23.06 -11.31 -1.83
C GLU A 207 -24.40 -11.28 -1.09
N ALA A 208 -24.63 -10.24 -0.29
CA ALA A 208 -25.90 -10.02 0.39
C ALA A 208 -27.07 -9.94 -0.61
N LYS A 209 -26.88 -9.22 -1.72
CA LYS A 209 -27.89 -9.12 -2.79
C LYS A 209 -28.13 -10.45 -3.49
N ALA A 210 -27.08 -11.20 -3.80
CA ALA A 210 -27.19 -12.53 -4.40
C ALA A 210 -27.89 -13.53 -3.48
N ALA A 211 -27.69 -13.40 -2.17
CA ALA A 211 -28.32 -14.22 -1.14
C ALA A 211 -29.74 -13.75 -0.75
N GLY A 212 -30.28 -12.70 -1.40
CA GLY A 212 -31.61 -12.15 -1.07
C GLY A 212 -31.71 -11.50 0.31
N ALA A 213 -30.58 -11.15 0.92
CA ALA A 213 -30.53 -10.52 2.24
C ALA A 213 -31.07 -9.08 2.20
N GLU A 214 -31.55 -8.59 3.35
CA GLU A 214 -31.90 -7.19 3.53
C GLU A 214 -30.65 -6.33 3.32
N CYS A 215 -30.58 -5.66 2.18
CA CYS A 215 -29.42 -4.88 1.76
C CYS A 215 -29.83 -3.68 0.91
N GLY A 216 -28.96 -2.67 0.81
CA GLY A 216 -29.19 -1.53 -0.05
C GLY A 216 -27.94 -0.71 -0.31
N LEU A 217 -27.97 0.09 -1.37
CA LEU A 217 -26.95 1.11 -1.63
C LEU A 217 -27.40 2.42 -1.00
N LYS A 218 -26.66 2.92 -0.02
CA LYS A 218 -26.81 4.29 0.47
C LYS A 218 -25.81 5.15 -0.30
N ARG A 219 -26.30 5.99 -1.23
CA ARG A 219 -25.62 7.26 -1.51
C ARG A 219 -25.73 8.07 -0.23
N GLN A 220 -24.64 8.31 0.49
CA GLN A 220 -24.73 9.24 1.60
C GLN A 220 -25.04 10.63 1.05
N ALA A 221 -26.15 11.22 1.49
CA ALA A 221 -26.16 12.65 1.77
C ALA A 221 -25.07 12.88 2.82
N LEU A 222 -24.04 13.65 2.45
CA LEU A 222 -22.87 14.04 3.25
C LEU A 222 -23.13 14.03 4.76
N VAL A 223 -22.73 12.96 5.46
CA VAL A 223 -22.75 12.94 6.93
C VAL A 223 -21.40 13.51 7.39
N SER A 224 -21.38 14.84 7.47
CA SER A 224 -20.27 15.75 7.79
C SER A 224 -19.32 16.10 6.63
N ALA A 225 -18.97 17.39 6.56
CA ALA A 225 -17.93 17.95 5.70
C ALA A 225 -16.51 17.39 5.96
N HIS A 226 -16.36 16.42 6.86
CA HIS A 226 -15.09 15.84 7.29
C HIS A 226 -14.94 14.34 6.95
N ALA A 227 -15.94 13.71 6.32
CA ALA A 227 -15.83 12.31 5.90
C ALA A 227 -14.74 12.15 4.83
N ARG A 228 -13.66 11.46 5.18
CA ARG A 228 -12.50 11.17 4.32
C ARG A 228 -12.61 9.73 3.83
N PHE A 229 -12.34 9.51 2.55
CA PHE A 229 -12.40 8.20 1.90
C PHE A 229 -11.03 7.80 1.35
N VAL A 230 -10.92 6.55 0.91
CA VAL A 230 -9.75 6.07 0.16
C VAL A 230 -9.80 6.65 -1.25
N ASP A 231 -8.71 7.31 -1.65
CA ASP A 231 -8.55 7.94 -2.96
C ASP A 231 -7.86 7.01 -3.98
N TRP A 232 -7.16 5.96 -3.53
CA TRP A 232 -6.40 5.07 -4.42
C TRP A 232 -6.13 3.70 -3.76
N VAL A 233 -6.20 2.63 -4.53
CA VAL A 233 -5.91 1.26 -4.08
C VAL A 233 -4.84 0.64 -4.97
N ILE A 234 -3.79 0.13 -4.33
CA ILE A 234 -2.71 -0.62 -4.96
C ILE A 234 -2.81 -2.07 -4.47
N ALA A 235 -2.77 -3.04 -5.38
CA ALA A 235 -2.76 -4.46 -5.02
C ALA A 235 -1.55 -5.18 -5.63
N GLY A 236 -0.95 -6.08 -4.87
CA GLY A 236 0.21 -6.84 -5.30
C GLY A 236 0.52 -8.06 -4.44
N GLY A 237 1.05 -9.10 -5.08
CA GLY A 237 1.51 -10.32 -4.40
C GLY A 237 2.92 -10.20 -3.83
N GLU A 238 3.29 -11.19 -3.01
CA GLU A 238 4.59 -11.22 -2.32
C GLU A 238 5.74 -11.55 -3.29
N SER A 239 6.88 -10.87 -3.13
CA SER A 239 8.11 -11.12 -3.91
C SER A 239 9.20 -11.75 -3.04
N GLY A 240 10.19 -12.38 -3.66
CA GLY A 240 11.35 -12.95 -3.00
C GLY A 240 11.31 -14.46 -2.78
N PRO A 241 12.41 -15.07 -2.32
CA PRO A 241 12.57 -16.51 -2.28
C PRO A 241 11.47 -17.23 -1.47
N LYS A 242 10.95 -16.59 -0.43
CA LYS A 242 9.93 -17.13 0.48
C LYS A 242 8.51 -16.62 0.20
N ALA A 243 8.27 -16.01 -0.96
CA ALA A 243 6.99 -15.42 -1.31
C ALA A 243 5.82 -16.41 -1.16
N ARG A 244 4.75 -15.94 -0.52
CA ARG A 244 3.45 -16.62 -0.44
C ARG A 244 2.59 -16.26 -1.66
N PRO A 245 1.89 -17.24 -2.27
CA PRO A 245 0.97 -16.96 -3.36
C PRO A 245 -0.31 -16.28 -2.85
N SER A 246 -0.91 -15.43 -3.69
CA SER A 246 -2.17 -14.74 -3.43
C SER A 246 -3.28 -15.30 -4.33
N HIS A 247 -4.51 -15.41 -3.83
CA HIS A 247 -5.61 -15.90 -4.65
C HIS A 247 -5.99 -14.87 -5.74
N PRO A 248 -6.19 -15.28 -7.01
CA PRO A 248 -6.55 -14.37 -8.10
C PRO A 248 -7.81 -13.56 -7.83
N ASP A 249 -8.83 -14.19 -7.24
CA ASP A 249 -10.10 -13.52 -6.93
C ASP A 249 -9.98 -12.41 -5.89
N TRP A 250 -8.94 -12.40 -5.05
CA TRP A 250 -8.72 -11.28 -4.13
C TRP A 250 -8.38 -10.00 -4.89
N PHE A 251 -7.56 -10.09 -5.94
CA PHE A 251 -7.24 -8.95 -6.81
C PHE A 251 -8.45 -8.52 -7.64
N ARG A 252 -9.20 -9.48 -8.21
CA ARG A 252 -10.43 -9.19 -8.97
C ARG A 252 -11.47 -8.49 -8.10
N SER A 253 -11.66 -8.96 -6.87
CA SER A 253 -12.57 -8.34 -5.91
C SER A 253 -12.18 -6.88 -5.61
N LEU A 254 -10.89 -6.60 -5.35
CA LEU A 254 -10.41 -5.22 -5.14
C LEU A 254 -10.63 -4.34 -6.37
N ARG A 255 -10.28 -4.83 -7.57
CA ARG A 255 -10.53 -4.12 -8.84
C ARG A 255 -12.00 -3.76 -8.98
N ASP A 256 -12.89 -4.72 -8.77
CA ASP A 256 -14.33 -4.56 -8.95
C ASP A 256 -14.94 -3.60 -7.92
N GLN A 257 -14.48 -3.65 -6.65
CA GLN A 257 -14.87 -2.71 -5.61
C GLN A 257 -14.46 -1.27 -5.97
N CYS A 258 -13.22 -1.10 -6.46
CA CYS A 258 -12.71 0.20 -6.90
C CYS A 258 -13.48 0.73 -8.12
N ALA A 259 -13.71 -0.12 -9.13
CA ALA A 259 -14.47 0.22 -10.32
C ALA A 259 -15.92 0.64 -9.97
N ALA A 260 -16.57 -0.07 -9.04
CA ALA A 260 -17.92 0.27 -8.58
C ALA A 260 -17.98 1.62 -7.83
N ALA A 261 -16.89 2.03 -7.20
CA ALA A 261 -16.77 3.30 -6.48
C ALA A 261 -16.19 4.45 -7.32
N GLY A 262 -15.64 4.15 -8.51
CA GLY A 262 -14.87 5.14 -9.28
C GLY A 262 -13.53 5.50 -8.62
N VAL A 263 -12.99 4.63 -7.78
CA VAL A 263 -11.68 4.80 -7.12
C VAL A 263 -10.60 4.21 -8.04
N PRO A 264 -9.50 4.93 -8.31
CA PRO A 264 -8.34 4.41 -9.03
C PRO A 264 -7.81 3.11 -8.42
N PHE A 265 -7.56 2.12 -9.27
CA PHE A 265 -6.98 0.83 -8.91
C PHE A 265 -5.68 0.58 -9.69
N LEU A 266 -4.62 0.21 -8.99
CA LEU A 266 -3.35 -0.20 -9.57
C LEU A 266 -3.06 -1.68 -9.24
N MET A 267 -2.98 -2.52 -10.27
CA MET A 267 -2.41 -3.86 -10.15
C MET A 267 -0.90 -3.75 -10.34
N LYS A 268 -0.18 -3.87 -9.23
CA LYS A 268 1.26 -3.73 -9.25
C LYS A 268 1.92 -4.93 -9.91
N GLN A 269 1.67 -6.12 -9.37
CA GLN A 269 2.27 -7.37 -9.80
C GLN A 269 1.67 -8.57 -9.06
N TRP A 270 1.85 -9.77 -9.61
CA TRP A 270 1.52 -11.01 -8.89
C TRP A 270 2.56 -11.44 -7.85
N GLY A 271 3.77 -10.87 -7.88
CA GLY A 271 4.88 -11.34 -7.03
C GLY A 271 5.62 -12.51 -7.69
N GLU A 272 6.04 -13.53 -6.95
CA GLU A 272 6.74 -14.70 -7.52
C GLU A 272 5.83 -15.76 -8.18
N TRP A 273 4.51 -15.62 -8.02
CA TRP A 273 3.53 -16.62 -8.38
C TRP A 273 2.62 -16.13 -9.50
N ALA A 274 2.09 -17.01 -10.35
CA ALA A 274 1.07 -16.67 -11.34
C ALA A 274 -0.05 -17.73 -11.36
N PRO A 275 -1.29 -17.35 -11.72
CA PRO A 275 -2.36 -18.32 -11.90
C PRO A 275 -2.00 -19.33 -13.00
N THR A 276 -2.19 -20.62 -12.73
CA THR A 276 -1.95 -21.70 -13.69
C THR A 276 -3.15 -22.65 -13.77
N GLN A 277 -3.17 -23.52 -14.76
CA GLN A 277 -4.17 -24.58 -14.93
C GLN A 277 -3.49 -25.94 -15.01
N PRO A 278 -4.17 -27.04 -14.61
CA PRO A 278 -3.63 -28.37 -14.82
C PRO A 278 -3.42 -28.62 -16.31
N VAL A 279 -2.23 -29.11 -16.69
CA VAL A 279 -1.94 -29.53 -18.06
C VAL A 279 -2.36 -31.00 -18.21
N PRO A 280 -3.21 -31.35 -19.20
CA PRO A 280 -3.55 -32.75 -19.48
C PRO A 280 -2.29 -33.60 -19.69
N GLY A 281 -2.18 -34.71 -18.95
CA GLY A 281 -0.99 -35.58 -18.98
C GLY A 281 0.20 -35.11 -18.13
N GLY A 282 0.09 -33.98 -17.42
CA GLY A 282 1.13 -33.49 -16.50
C GLY A 282 1.11 -34.14 -15.11
N ASP A 283 2.22 -34.06 -14.39
CA ASP A 283 2.34 -34.52 -12.99
C ASP A 283 2.13 -33.36 -12.00
N LEU A 284 0.88 -32.87 -11.91
CA LEU A 284 0.51 -31.83 -10.95
C LEU A 284 0.88 -32.22 -9.51
N GLY A 285 0.77 -33.51 -9.17
CA GLY A 285 1.18 -34.04 -7.87
C GLY A 285 2.67 -33.84 -7.60
N GLY A 286 3.52 -34.12 -8.59
CA GLY A 286 4.96 -33.88 -8.54
C GLY A 286 5.32 -32.41 -8.45
N ASP A 287 4.64 -31.55 -9.20
CA ASP A 287 4.84 -30.10 -9.13
C ASP A 287 4.45 -29.51 -7.77
N MET A 288 3.39 -30.03 -7.15
CA MET A 288 3.01 -29.68 -5.78
C MET A 288 4.03 -30.17 -4.76
N ARG A 289 4.51 -31.42 -4.87
CA ARG A 289 5.57 -31.96 -3.98
C ARG A 289 6.88 -31.18 -4.09
N ALA A 290 7.22 -30.71 -5.30
CA ALA A 290 8.39 -29.87 -5.54
C ALA A 290 8.19 -28.40 -5.11
N GLY A 291 7.00 -28.02 -4.67
CA GLY A 291 6.67 -26.64 -4.30
C GLY A 291 6.63 -25.68 -5.49
N ARG A 292 6.58 -26.18 -6.72
CA ARG A 292 6.43 -25.39 -7.95
C ARG A 292 5.01 -24.88 -8.12
N VAL A 293 4.01 -25.67 -7.70
CA VAL A 293 2.60 -25.28 -7.71
C VAL A 293 2.04 -25.33 -6.29
N ARG A 294 1.19 -24.37 -5.94
CA ARG A 294 0.44 -24.33 -4.68
C ARG A 294 -1.04 -24.14 -4.92
N ILE A 295 -1.85 -24.84 -4.13
CA ILE A 295 -3.28 -24.57 -4.01
C ILE A 295 -3.43 -23.35 -3.10
N VAL A 296 -4.18 -22.36 -3.58
CA VAL A 296 -4.61 -21.21 -2.79
C VAL A 296 -6.10 -21.24 -2.67
N LYS A 297 -6.58 -21.03 -1.45
CA LYS A 297 -7.98 -21.14 -1.08
C LYS A 297 -8.61 -19.74 -1.05
N PRO A 298 -9.89 -19.57 -1.42
CA PRO A 298 -10.55 -18.27 -1.35
C PRO A 298 -10.51 -17.62 0.03
N ALA A 299 -10.62 -18.42 1.10
CA ALA A 299 -10.52 -17.97 2.49
C ALA A 299 -9.06 -17.82 3.00
N GLY A 300 -8.07 -18.29 2.25
CA GLY A 300 -6.64 -18.28 2.61
C GLY A 300 -6.16 -19.50 3.42
N GLU A 301 -7.05 -20.31 3.98
CA GLU A 301 -6.71 -21.50 4.78
C GLU A 301 -6.45 -22.72 3.91
N ASN A 302 -5.22 -23.25 3.87
CA ASN A 302 -4.86 -24.41 3.05
C ASN A 302 -4.90 -25.73 3.84
N ASP A 303 -5.71 -26.69 3.38
CA ASP A 303 -5.83 -28.04 3.93
C ASP A 303 -5.35 -29.14 2.97
N GLY A 304 -4.68 -28.76 1.88
CA GLY A 304 -4.04 -29.69 0.95
C GLY A 304 -4.96 -30.35 -0.08
N HIS A 305 -6.28 -30.11 -0.03
CA HIS A 305 -7.24 -30.74 -0.94
C HIS A 305 -7.76 -29.74 -1.98
N PHE A 306 -7.59 -29.99 -3.27
CA PHE A 306 -8.15 -29.09 -4.30
C PHE A 306 -9.67 -29.21 -4.39
N ARG A 307 -10.36 -28.08 -4.41
CA ARG A 307 -11.83 -27.96 -4.50
C ARG A 307 -12.21 -26.92 -5.54
N ARG A 308 -13.45 -26.99 -6.00
CA ARG A 308 -14.03 -25.95 -6.87
C ARG A 308 -13.96 -24.59 -6.17
N GLY A 309 -13.41 -23.61 -6.87
CA GLY A 309 -13.21 -22.25 -6.34
C GLY A 309 -11.77 -22.00 -5.87
N ASP A 310 -10.95 -23.04 -5.69
CA ASP A 310 -9.54 -22.86 -5.41
C ASP A 310 -8.75 -22.43 -6.66
N ALA A 311 -7.61 -21.79 -6.42
CA ALA A 311 -6.66 -21.44 -7.47
C ALA A 311 -5.40 -22.29 -7.38
N LEU A 312 -4.90 -22.71 -8.54
CA LEU A 312 -3.53 -23.21 -8.67
C LEU A 312 -2.61 -22.04 -9.02
N MET A 313 -1.57 -21.88 -8.21
CA MET A 313 -0.58 -20.83 -8.39
C MET A 313 0.78 -21.49 -8.64
N GLU A 314 1.43 -21.13 -9.74
CA GLU A 314 2.75 -21.63 -10.12
C GLU A 314 3.85 -20.60 -9.81
N ARG A 315 4.99 -21.07 -9.30
CA ARG A 315 6.16 -20.23 -9.00
C ARG A 315 6.98 -19.97 -10.26
N VAL A 316 6.54 -19.00 -11.05
CA VAL A 316 7.17 -18.61 -12.33
C VAL A 316 8.27 -17.55 -12.18
N GLY A 317 8.37 -16.93 -11.00
CA GLY A 317 9.32 -15.88 -10.70
C GLY A 317 8.81 -14.48 -11.05
N LYS A 318 9.24 -13.46 -10.29
CA LYS A 318 8.73 -12.07 -10.39
C LYS A 318 8.64 -11.51 -11.81
N LYS A 319 9.68 -11.69 -12.61
CA LYS A 319 9.75 -11.15 -13.97
C LYS A 319 8.68 -11.78 -14.89
N SER A 320 8.47 -13.09 -14.77
CA SER A 320 7.56 -13.86 -15.62
C SER A 320 6.10 -13.71 -15.17
N ALA A 321 5.88 -13.61 -13.85
CA ALA A 321 4.56 -13.44 -13.26
C ALA A 321 3.86 -12.16 -13.76
N GLY A 322 4.62 -11.07 -13.94
CA GLY A 322 4.10 -9.84 -14.53
C GLY A 322 3.02 -9.16 -13.69
N ARG A 323 2.23 -8.32 -14.36
CA ARG A 323 1.25 -7.40 -13.73
C ARG A 323 -0.12 -7.32 -14.41
N MET A 324 -0.37 -8.17 -15.39
CA MET A 324 -1.68 -8.23 -16.03
C MET A 324 -2.66 -8.98 -15.13
N LEU A 325 -3.83 -8.41 -14.90
CA LEU A 325 -4.95 -9.08 -14.26
C LEU A 325 -6.00 -9.35 -15.35
N ASP A 326 -6.30 -10.62 -15.60
CA ASP A 326 -7.21 -11.05 -16.67
C ASP A 326 -6.83 -10.49 -18.06
N GLY A 327 -5.52 -10.42 -18.34
CA GLY A 327 -4.98 -9.90 -19.61
C GLY A 327 -4.98 -8.37 -19.73
N VAL A 328 -5.43 -7.65 -18.69
CA VAL A 328 -5.54 -6.19 -18.69
C VAL A 328 -4.52 -5.57 -17.73
N LEU A 329 -3.93 -4.46 -18.16
CA LEU A 329 -3.09 -3.61 -17.33
C LEU A 329 -3.97 -2.65 -16.53
N HIS A 330 -3.79 -2.60 -15.20
CA HIS A 330 -4.51 -1.69 -14.32
C HIS A 330 -3.53 -0.71 -13.67
N ASP A 331 -3.45 0.50 -14.21
CA ASP A 331 -2.41 1.51 -13.88
C ASP A 331 -3.02 2.85 -13.45
N ALA A 332 -4.27 2.84 -12.98
CA ALA A 332 -4.95 4.06 -12.62
C ALA A 332 -4.28 4.73 -11.41
N LEU A 333 -4.15 6.06 -11.49
CA LEU A 333 -3.59 6.92 -10.46
C LEU A 333 -4.66 7.93 -10.02
N PRO A 334 -4.63 8.42 -8.77
CA PRO A 334 -5.51 9.49 -8.34
C PRO A 334 -5.13 10.79 -9.05
N ALA A 335 -6.15 11.60 -9.34
CA ALA A 335 -5.94 12.97 -9.75
C ALA A 335 -5.29 13.75 -8.59
N VAL A 336 -4.23 14.51 -8.88
CA VAL A 336 -3.70 15.49 -7.93
C VAL A 336 -4.78 16.55 -7.77
N ARG A 337 -5.46 16.62 -6.62
CA ARG A 337 -6.40 17.70 -6.33
C ARG A 337 -5.58 18.98 -6.21
N SER A 338 -5.80 19.92 -7.13
CA SER A 338 -5.15 21.23 -7.17
C SER A 338 -5.49 22.09 -5.97
#